data_AF-A0A3A9EGA3-F1
#
_entry.id   AF-A0A3A9EGA3-F1
#
_cell.length_a   1.000
_cell.length_b   1.000
_cell.length_c   1.000
_cell.angle_alpha   90.00
_cell.angle_beta   90.00
_cell.angle_gamma   90.00
#
_symmetry.space_group_name_H-M   'P 1'
#
loop_
_entity.id
_entity.type
_entity.pdbx_description
1 polymer ?
#
loop_
_entity_poly.entity_id
_entity_poly.type
_entity_poly.pdbx_seq_one_letter_code
_entity_poly.pdbx_strand_id
1 'polypeptide(L)'
;MERDENRVAFMAYESLAKFQDSPDVDSRIYDKVFEGEVNCFTLEKLYEIFNREHPAGYKGRSMSVSDVVEIVDGTTGKSYFNFSDSFGFQQVSFEPDKTQISERFCDGDKAETISVLLIQPGKYPKTVTIEDSLEAMQELVGGDIEEYMPFDDEAAIICNEEGKISGLPLNRAVYDFEHQMIEIMAGDFFICHAPISSEKFLSLPPDLEKKCSEKFRYPEKFVQTDKGIKAIPYKPAARDMER
;
A
#
# COMPACT_ATOMS: atom_id res chain seq x y z
N MET A 1 -2.39 4.96 23.96
CA MET A 1 -3.09 5.59 25.10
C MET A 1 -2.67 5.06 26.47
N GLU A 2 -2.11 3.84 26.58
CA GLU A 2 -1.69 3.30 27.90
C GLU A 2 -0.67 4.16 28.66
N ARG A 3 0.17 4.92 27.94
CA ARG A 3 1.16 5.85 28.51
C ARG A 3 0.58 7.18 28.99
N ASP A 4 -0.64 7.52 28.60
CA ASP A 4 -1.30 8.79 28.96
C ASP A 4 -2.05 8.65 30.31
N GLU A 5 -1.29 8.50 31.39
CA GLU A 5 -1.85 8.31 32.74
C GLU A 5 -2.69 9.52 33.21
N ASN A 6 -2.32 10.72 32.76
CA ASN A 6 -2.97 11.98 33.11
C ASN A 6 -4.16 12.32 32.19
N ARG A 7 -4.43 11.49 31.18
CA ARG A 7 -5.54 11.64 30.21
C ARG A 7 -5.53 13.00 29.53
N VAL A 8 -4.35 13.45 29.11
CA VAL A 8 -4.15 14.73 28.42
C VAL A 8 -4.29 14.63 26.90
N ALA A 9 -4.44 13.42 26.35
CA ALA A 9 -4.77 13.25 24.94
C ALA A 9 -6.06 14.01 24.58
N PHE A 10 -6.02 14.72 23.45
CA PHE A 10 -7.11 15.55 22.93
C PHE A 10 -7.47 16.78 23.77
N MET A 11 -6.65 17.13 24.76
CA MET A 11 -6.84 18.34 25.57
C MET A 11 -6.07 19.53 24.99
N ALA A 12 -6.64 20.72 25.15
CA ALA A 12 -5.99 21.98 24.78
C ALA A 12 -4.69 22.21 25.58
N TYR A 13 -3.77 22.99 25.02
CA TYR A 13 -2.46 23.21 25.62
C TYR A 13 -2.55 23.79 27.05
N GLU A 14 -3.49 24.72 27.28
CA GLU A 14 -3.72 25.34 28.59
C GLU A 14 -4.13 24.35 29.70
N SER A 15 -4.66 23.17 29.31
CA SER A 15 -5.10 22.15 30.26
C SER A 15 -3.94 21.33 30.83
N LEU A 16 -2.77 21.31 30.16
CA LEU A 16 -1.63 20.47 30.55
C LEU A 16 -1.21 20.73 32.00
N ALA A 17 -0.96 21.99 32.36
CA ALA A 17 -0.53 22.35 33.72
C ALA A 17 -1.49 21.88 34.81
N LYS A 18 -2.79 21.78 34.51
CA LYS A 18 -3.81 21.34 35.45
C LYS A 18 -3.82 19.82 35.67
N PHE A 19 -3.51 19.04 34.64
CA PHE A 19 -3.69 17.58 34.68
C PHE A 19 -2.39 16.80 34.90
N GLN A 20 -1.24 17.37 34.58
CA GLN A 20 0.07 16.71 34.72
C GLN A 20 1.07 17.53 35.55
N ASP A 21 0.60 18.56 36.28
CA ASP A 21 1.40 19.46 37.12
C ASP A 21 2.60 20.13 36.41
N SER A 22 2.54 20.20 35.07
CA SER A 22 3.55 20.81 34.21
C SER A 22 2.91 21.39 32.94
N PRO A 23 3.29 22.60 32.49
CA PRO A 23 2.84 23.15 31.23
C PRO A 23 3.50 22.51 30.01
N ASP A 24 4.57 21.73 30.20
CA ASP A 24 5.38 21.19 29.11
C ASP A 24 4.78 19.89 28.55
N VAL A 25 4.86 19.72 27.23
CA VAL A 25 4.41 18.49 26.57
C VAL A 25 5.34 17.33 26.94
N ASP A 26 4.80 16.24 27.49
CA ASP A 26 5.57 15.03 27.75
C ASP A 26 5.70 14.19 26.46
N SER A 27 6.82 14.33 25.74
CA SER A 27 7.05 13.58 24.50
C SER A 27 7.00 12.04 24.66
N ARG A 28 7.15 11.50 25.88
CA ARG A 28 7.15 10.05 26.13
C ARG A 28 5.79 9.39 25.91
N ILE A 29 4.70 10.15 25.95
CA ILE A 29 3.34 9.62 25.75
C ILE A 29 2.89 9.65 24.28
N TYR A 30 3.75 10.17 23.39
CA TYR A 30 3.47 10.33 21.96
C TYR A 30 3.97 9.16 21.13
N ASP A 31 3.32 9.00 19.97
CA ASP A 31 3.70 8.08 18.91
C ASP A 31 4.03 8.85 17.64
N LYS A 32 5.18 8.57 17.02
CA LYS A 32 5.51 9.01 15.67
C LYS A 32 4.65 8.22 14.69
N VAL A 33 3.77 8.93 13.95
CA VAL A 33 2.84 8.33 12.99
C VAL A 33 3.19 8.63 11.53
N PHE A 34 3.98 9.67 11.29
CA PHE A 34 4.39 10.05 9.94
C PHE A 34 5.77 10.73 9.97
N GLU A 35 6.54 10.51 8.91
CA GLU A 35 7.75 11.24 8.56
C GLU A 35 7.80 11.38 7.05
N GLY A 36 8.18 12.54 6.53
CA GLY A 36 8.39 12.72 5.09
C GLY A 36 8.13 14.14 4.63
N GLU A 37 8.49 14.43 3.39
CA GLU A 37 8.26 15.72 2.78
C GLU A 37 6.76 15.97 2.53
N VAL A 38 6.25 17.08 3.08
CA VAL A 38 4.88 17.54 2.83
C VAL A 38 4.95 18.95 2.25
N ASN A 39 4.60 19.06 0.97
CA ASN A 39 4.64 20.32 0.21
C ASN A 39 3.59 21.33 0.70
N CYS A 40 3.86 22.01 1.80
CA CYS A 40 2.99 23.04 2.36
C CYS A 40 3.80 24.16 3.02
N PHE A 41 3.22 25.36 3.05
CA PHE A 41 3.89 26.58 3.53
C PHE A 41 3.28 27.16 4.80
N THR A 42 2.21 26.55 5.32
CA THR A 42 1.55 26.96 6.57
C THR A 42 1.04 25.76 7.36
N LEU A 43 0.95 25.91 8.68
CA LEU A 43 0.42 24.87 9.58
C LEU A 43 -1.06 24.59 9.33
N GLU A 44 -1.83 25.59 8.87
CA GLU A 44 -3.25 25.40 8.51
C GLU A 44 -3.40 24.52 7.27
N LYS A 45 -2.53 24.68 6.26
CA LYS A 45 -2.57 23.81 5.08
C LYS A 45 -2.14 22.39 5.44
N LEU A 46 -1.14 22.26 6.32
CA LEU A 46 -0.76 20.95 6.86
C LEU A 46 -1.94 20.28 7.57
N TYR A 47 -2.67 21.01 8.43
CA TYR A 47 -3.86 20.49 9.09
C TYR A 47 -4.91 20.03 8.07
N GLU A 48 -5.14 20.79 7.00
CA GLU A 48 -6.05 20.38 5.93
C GLU A 48 -5.60 19.08 5.26
N ILE A 49 -4.31 18.97 4.90
CA ILE A 49 -3.74 17.77 4.28
C ILE A 49 -4.01 16.56 5.17
N PHE A 50 -3.62 16.59 6.44
CA PHE A 50 -3.77 15.45 7.35
C PHE A 50 -5.20 15.16 7.83
N ASN A 51 -6.20 15.89 7.33
CA ASN A 51 -7.61 15.66 7.65
C ASN A 51 -8.49 15.38 6.43
N ARG A 52 -8.11 15.85 5.23
CA ARG A 52 -8.94 15.77 4.03
C ARG A 52 -8.30 15.04 2.87
N GLU A 53 -6.98 15.19 2.69
CA GLU A 53 -6.26 14.70 1.52
C GLU A 53 -5.44 13.44 1.87
N HIS A 54 -4.75 13.51 3.01
CA HIS A 54 -3.75 12.60 3.55
C HIS A 54 -2.52 12.40 2.65
N PRO A 55 -1.29 12.38 3.22
CA PRO A 55 -0.12 11.95 2.47
C PRO A 55 -0.27 10.51 1.96
N ALA A 56 0.40 10.18 0.86
CA ALA A 56 0.46 8.82 0.35
C ALA A 56 0.93 7.84 1.44
N GLY A 57 0.26 6.69 1.55
CA GLY A 57 0.57 5.68 2.57
C GLY A 57 0.17 6.04 4.02
N TYR A 58 -0.40 7.23 4.27
CA TYR A 58 -0.74 7.64 5.63
C TYR A 58 -1.82 6.74 6.24
N LYS A 59 -1.47 6.06 7.34
CA LYS A 59 -2.33 5.14 8.10
C LYS A 59 -2.73 5.69 9.47
N GLY A 60 -2.23 6.87 9.82
CA GLY A 60 -2.58 7.56 11.06
C GLY A 60 -4.04 7.98 11.08
N ARG A 61 -4.53 8.34 12.26
CA ARG A 61 -5.84 9.01 12.38
C ARG A 61 -5.72 10.46 11.90
N SER A 62 -6.87 11.07 11.58
CA SER A 62 -6.98 12.51 11.38
C SER A 62 -6.26 13.31 12.47
N MET A 63 -5.53 14.36 12.06
CA MET A 63 -4.84 15.26 12.98
C MET A 63 -5.86 15.99 13.87
N SER A 64 -5.59 16.05 15.17
CA SER A 64 -6.49 16.62 16.18
C SER A 64 -5.73 17.49 17.18
N VAL A 65 -6.51 18.15 18.05
CA VAL A 65 -5.99 18.73 19.29
C VAL A 65 -5.09 17.72 19.99
N SER A 66 -4.00 18.22 20.57
CA SER A 66 -2.91 17.51 21.22
C SER A 66 -1.89 16.83 20.32
N ASP A 67 -2.06 16.81 19.00
CA ASP A 67 -0.99 16.32 18.12
C ASP A 67 0.18 17.30 18.06
N VAL A 68 1.39 16.80 17.82
CA VAL A 68 2.59 17.63 17.67
C VAL A 68 3.15 17.42 16.27
N VAL A 69 3.41 18.53 15.60
CA VAL A 69 4.01 18.59 14.27
C VAL A 69 5.42 19.13 14.39
N GLU A 70 6.37 18.43 13.78
CA GLU A 70 7.72 18.95 13.53
C GLU A 70 7.77 19.63 12.15
N ILE A 71 8.29 20.85 12.12
CA ILE A 71 8.66 21.55 10.88
C ILE A 71 10.18 21.68 10.86
N VAL A 72 10.81 21.17 9.81
CA VAL A 72 12.23 21.35 9.56
C VAL A 72 12.41 22.50 8.58
N ASP A 73 13.13 23.54 8.99
CA ASP A 73 13.46 24.65 8.11
C ASP A 73 14.46 24.20 7.04
N GLY A 74 14.04 24.23 5.76
CA GLY A 74 14.84 23.73 4.65
C GLY A 74 16.12 24.53 4.36
N THR A 75 16.30 25.72 4.96
CA THR A 75 17.52 26.53 4.79
C THR A 75 18.53 26.27 5.91
N THR A 76 18.06 26.15 7.13
CA THR A 76 18.89 26.06 8.35
C THR A 76 19.00 24.64 8.90
N GLY A 77 18.10 23.74 8.49
CA GLY A 77 17.98 22.38 9.03
C GLY A 77 17.46 22.33 10.46
N LYS A 78 16.93 23.44 11.00
CA LYS A 78 16.46 23.52 12.38
C LYS A 78 15.01 23.06 12.48
N SER A 79 14.74 22.21 13.47
CA SER A 79 13.40 21.73 13.81
C SER A 79 12.64 22.70 14.74
N TYR A 80 11.34 22.83 14.49
CA TYR A 80 10.38 23.55 15.31
C TYR A 80 9.16 22.66 15.57
N PHE A 81 8.75 22.54 16.82
CA PHE A 81 7.63 21.68 17.21
C PHE A 81 6.40 22.51 17.54
N ASN A 82 5.26 22.11 16.98
CA ASN A 82 4.01 22.84 17.06
C ASN A 82 2.91 21.90 17.54
N PHE A 83 2.38 22.19 18.72
CA PHE A 83 1.22 21.52 19.30
C PHE A 83 -0.05 22.03 18.62
N SER A 84 -0.86 21.13 18.08
CA SER A 84 -2.17 21.43 17.53
C SER A 84 -3.14 21.69 18.68
N ASP A 85 -3.67 22.91 18.75
CA ASP A 85 -4.62 23.32 19.78
C ASP A 85 -6.04 23.47 19.19
N SER A 86 -7.01 23.77 20.05
CA SER A 86 -8.41 24.01 19.66
C SER A 86 -8.54 25.14 18.63
N PHE A 87 -7.59 26.08 18.63
CA PHE A 87 -7.46 27.13 17.64
C PHE A 87 -5.99 27.32 17.27
N GLY A 88 -5.64 26.93 16.04
CA GLY A 88 -4.29 27.08 15.51
C GLY A 88 -3.27 26.17 16.20
N PHE A 89 -2.05 26.67 16.30
CA PHE A 89 -0.91 25.90 16.77
C PHE A 89 -0.08 26.69 17.77
N GLN A 90 0.40 26.00 18.80
CA GLN A 90 1.28 26.54 19.82
C GLN A 90 2.67 25.95 19.64
N GLN A 91 3.70 26.78 19.47
CA GLN A 91 5.07 26.29 19.44
C GLN A 91 5.48 25.80 20.84
N VAL A 92 6.09 24.62 20.92
CA VAL A 92 6.44 23.93 22.17
C VAL A 92 7.88 23.39 22.14
N SER A 93 8.42 23.10 23.33
CA SER A 93 9.60 22.24 23.44
C SER A 93 9.16 20.79 23.34
N PHE A 94 9.87 19.98 22.57
CA PHE A 94 9.52 18.59 22.33
C PHE A 94 10.79 17.77 22.02
N GLU A 95 10.84 16.54 22.50
CA GLU A 95 11.98 15.63 22.36
C GLU A 95 11.55 14.41 21.54
N PRO A 96 11.70 14.44 20.19
CA PRO A 96 11.22 13.37 19.31
C PRO A 96 11.86 12.01 19.62
N ASP A 97 13.10 11.99 20.11
CA ASP A 97 13.82 10.78 20.50
C ASP A 97 13.17 10.03 21.68
N LYS A 98 12.27 10.68 22.43
CA LYS A 98 11.51 10.05 23.53
C LYS A 98 10.18 9.44 23.09
N THR A 99 9.77 9.67 21.85
CA THR A 99 8.53 9.11 21.30
C THR A 99 8.71 7.62 20.97
N GLN A 100 7.59 6.90 20.81
CA GLN A 100 7.60 5.55 20.25
C GLN A 100 7.19 5.61 18.78
N ILE A 101 7.53 4.59 18.00
CA ILE A 101 7.05 4.46 16.62
C ILE A 101 5.69 3.78 16.66
N SER A 102 4.69 4.39 16.02
CA SER A 102 3.35 3.81 15.89
C SER A 102 3.38 2.55 15.01
N GLU A 103 2.53 1.57 15.31
CA GLU A 103 2.25 0.46 14.36
C GLU A 103 1.65 0.96 13.03
N ARG A 104 1.12 2.19 13.03
CA ARG A 104 0.58 2.88 11.84
C ARG A 104 1.55 3.92 11.28
N PHE A 105 2.82 3.84 11.64
CA PHE A 105 3.85 4.74 11.15
C PHE A 105 3.97 4.67 9.62
N CYS A 106 4.00 5.84 8.99
CA CYS A 106 4.21 6.01 7.57
C CYS A 106 5.47 6.84 7.32
N ASP A 107 6.39 6.29 6.53
CA ASP A 107 7.56 7.01 6.02
C ASP A 107 7.21 7.48 4.60
N GLY A 108 6.68 8.70 4.49
CA GLY A 108 6.23 9.32 3.24
C GLY A 108 7.34 9.55 2.22
N ASP A 109 8.61 9.47 2.63
CA ASP A 109 9.76 9.50 1.70
C ASP A 109 10.05 8.11 1.10
N LYS A 110 9.42 7.05 1.62
CA LYS A 110 9.47 5.71 1.04
C LYS A 110 8.13 5.37 0.40
N ALA A 111 8.16 5.04 -0.89
CA ALA A 111 7.00 4.45 -1.53
C ALA A 111 6.57 3.20 -0.74
N GLU A 112 5.29 3.13 -0.32
CA GLU A 112 4.73 1.87 0.16
C GLU A 112 4.87 0.86 -0.98
N THR A 113 5.26 -0.37 -0.67
CA THR A 113 5.44 -1.40 -1.69
C THR A 113 4.64 -2.64 -1.35
N ILE A 114 4.21 -3.35 -2.39
CA ILE A 114 3.58 -4.66 -2.28
C ILE A 114 4.39 -5.71 -3.04
N SER A 115 4.48 -6.90 -2.45
CA SER A 115 5.02 -8.08 -3.12
C SER A 115 3.88 -8.83 -3.82
N VAL A 116 3.96 -8.91 -5.15
CA VAL A 116 2.95 -9.54 -6.01
C VAL A 116 3.58 -10.65 -6.84
N LEU A 117 2.77 -11.61 -7.26
CA LEU A 117 3.22 -12.66 -8.17
C LEU A 117 2.95 -12.22 -9.61
N LEU A 118 3.99 -11.91 -10.38
CA LEU A 118 3.91 -11.55 -11.79
C LEU A 118 3.87 -12.80 -12.68
N ILE A 119 2.92 -12.85 -13.61
CA ILE A 119 2.78 -13.91 -14.61
C ILE A 119 2.90 -13.28 -15.99
N GLN A 120 3.96 -13.64 -16.72
CA GLN A 120 4.19 -13.16 -18.08
C GLN A 120 3.99 -14.28 -19.12
N PRO A 121 3.55 -13.95 -20.34
CA PRO A 121 3.46 -14.90 -21.45
C PRO A 121 4.80 -15.62 -21.66
N GLY A 122 4.76 -16.94 -21.67
CA GLY A 122 5.95 -17.76 -21.95
C GLY A 122 6.97 -17.88 -20.82
N LYS A 123 6.77 -17.24 -19.66
CA LYS A 123 7.70 -17.31 -18.51
C LYS A 123 7.08 -18.01 -17.30
N TYR A 124 7.94 -18.44 -16.38
CA TYR A 124 7.52 -18.89 -15.04
C TYR A 124 7.01 -17.70 -14.21
N PRO A 125 6.08 -17.93 -13.26
CA PRO A 125 5.68 -16.91 -12.30
C PRO A 125 6.89 -16.39 -11.50
N LYS A 126 6.91 -15.10 -11.21
CA LYS A 126 7.98 -14.44 -10.46
C LYS A 126 7.42 -13.46 -9.45
N THR A 127 7.85 -13.58 -8.21
CA THR A 127 7.52 -12.59 -7.17
C THR A 127 8.32 -11.32 -7.41
N VAL A 128 7.64 -10.20 -7.47
CA VAL A 128 8.21 -8.86 -7.67
C VAL A 128 7.67 -7.92 -6.62
N THR A 129 8.46 -6.92 -6.26
CA THR A 129 8.03 -5.82 -5.39
C THR A 129 7.80 -4.60 -6.26
N ILE A 130 6.61 -4.02 -6.16
CA ILE A 130 6.23 -2.78 -6.84
C ILE A 130 5.75 -1.75 -5.82
N GLU A 131 5.73 -0.48 -6.22
CA GLU A 131 5.07 0.56 -5.44
C GLU A 131 3.56 0.29 -5.34
N ASP A 132 2.96 0.59 -4.19
CA ASP A 132 1.51 0.54 -3.93
C ASP A 132 0.85 1.79 -4.54
N SER A 133 0.93 1.90 -5.87
CA SER A 133 0.37 2.98 -6.66
C SER A 133 -0.32 2.44 -7.91
N LEU A 134 -1.35 3.14 -8.37
CA LEU A 134 -2.06 2.77 -9.61
C LEU A 134 -1.11 2.81 -10.81
N GLU A 135 -0.22 3.80 -10.85
CA GLU A 135 0.75 4.00 -11.93
C GLU A 135 1.73 2.82 -12.04
N ALA A 136 2.26 2.32 -10.91
CA ALA A 136 3.15 1.17 -10.91
C ALA A 136 2.44 -0.11 -11.35
N MET A 137 1.17 -0.28 -10.96
CA MET A 137 0.34 -1.42 -11.40
C MET A 137 0.04 -1.35 -12.90
N GLN A 138 -0.33 -0.17 -13.42
CA GLN A 138 -0.58 0.06 -14.85
C GLN A 138 0.68 -0.15 -15.69
N GLU A 139 1.85 0.30 -15.22
CA GLU A 139 3.13 0.04 -15.87
C GLU A 139 3.42 -1.47 -15.92
N LEU A 140 3.17 -2.19 -14.83
CA LEU A 140 3.44 -3.62 -14.74
C LEU A 140 2.58 -4.46 -15.69
N VAL A 141 1.30 -4.11 -15.91
CA VAL A 141 0.39 -4.83 -16.83
C VAL A 141 0.33 -4.22 -18.23
N GLY A 142 0.90 -3.03 -18.41
CA GLY A 142 0.99 -2.33 -19.69
C GLY A 142 -0.30 -1.63 -20.15
N GLY A 143 -1.09 -1.08 -19.24
CA GLY A 143 -2.34 -0.35 -19.54
C GLY A 143 -3.23 -0.15 -18.32
N ASP A 144 -4.45 0.33 -18.53
CA ASP A 144 -5.45 0.45 -17.46
C ASP A 144 -5.75 -0.92 -16.84
N ILE A 145 -5.90 -0.94 -15.51
CA ILE A 145 -6.03 -2.18 -14.76
C ILE A 145 -7.49 -2.59 -14.61
N GLU A 146 -7.75 -3.89 -14.70
CA GLU A 146 -8.98 -4.55 -14.31
C GLU A 146 -8.69 -5.50 -13.15
N GLU A 147 -9.52 -5.43 -12.10
CA GLU A 147 -9.51 -6.41 -11.01
C GLU A 147 -10.45 -7.57 -11.34
N TYR A 148 -9.91 -8.78 -11.33
CA TYR A 148 -10.66 -10.01 -11.52
C TYR A 148 -10.41 -10.98 -10.37
N MET A 149 -11.47 -11.36 -9.65
CA MET A 149 -11.41 -12.28 -8.49
C MET A 149 -12.10 -13.62 -8.80
N PRO A 150 -11.45 -14.54 -9.55
CA PRO A 150 -12.03 -15.84 -9.89
C PRO A 150 -11.89 -16.92 -8.82
N PHE A 151 -11.35 -16.60 -7.64
CA PHE A 151 -11.01 -17.58 -6.62
C PHE A 151 -11.87 -17.39 -5.36
N ASP A 152 -12.10 -18.47 -4.62
CA ASP A 152 -12.82 -18.44 -3.34
C ASP A 152 -11.97 -17.86 -2.17
N ASP A 153 -10.69 -17.60 -2.43
CA ASP A 153 -9.81 -16.86 -1.51
C ASP A 153 -9.66 -15.41 -1.94
N GLU A 154 -9.16 -14.58 -1.02
CA GLU A 154 -8.93 -13.14 -1.21
C GLU A 154 -7.70 -12.85 -2.09
N ALA A 155 -7.51 -13.62 -3.16
CA ALA A 155 -6.50 -13.40 -4.19
C ALA A 155 -7.17 -12.79 -5.43
N ALA A 156 -6.64 -11.67 -5.91
CA ALA A 156 -7.11 -11.00 -7.11
C ALA A 156 -6.09 -11.13 -8.24
N ILE A 157 -6.58 -11.28 -9.47
CA ILE A 157 -5.79 -11.08 -10.69
C ILE A 157 -5.96 -9.62 -11.09
N ILE A 158 -4.85 -8.92 -11.23
CA ILE A 158 -4.81 -7.58 -11.81
C ILE A 158 -4.20 -7.69 -13.20
N CYS A 159 -4.98 -7.32 -14.22
CA CYS A 159 -4.58 -7.42 -15.61
C CYS A 159 -4.90 -6.14 -16.38
N ASN A 160 -4.40 -6.06 -17.62
CA ASN A 160 -4.76 -4.99 -18.54
C ASN A 160 -6.21 -5.16 -19.03
N GLU A 161 -7.07 -4.19 -18.75
CA GLU A 161 -8.50 -4.17 -19.14
C GLU A 161 -8.69 -4.34 -20.65
N GLU A 162 -7.80 -3.75 -21.45
CA GLU A 162 -7.85 -3.81 -22.91
C GLU A 162 -7.02 -4.96 -23.50
N GLY A 163 -6.42 -5.82 -22.68
CA GLY A 163 -5.37 -6.74 -23.13
C GLY A 163 -5.78 -7.62 -24.31
N LYS A 164 -6.99 -8.18 -24.30
CA LYS A 164 -7.49 -9.01 -25.41
C LYS A 164 -7.84 -8.19 -26.64
N ILE A 165 -8.53 -7.06 -26.47
CA ILE A 165 -8.99 -6.23 -27.60
C ILE A 165 -7.82 -5.53 -28.30
N SER A 166 -6.76 -5.23 -27.55
CA SER A 166 -5.49 -4.69 -28.04
C SER A 166 -4.56 -5.77 -28.60
N GLY A 167 -4.98 -7.05 -28.60
CA GLY A 167 -4.24 -8.15 -29.21
C GLY A 167 -2.97 -8.56 -28.46
N LEU A 168 -2.91 -8.32 -27.15
CA LEU A 168 -1.81 -8.82 -26.32
C LEU A 168 -1.75 -10.36 -26.37
N PRO A 169 -0.55 -10.95 -26.25
CA PRO A 169 -0.39 -12.40 -26.27
C PRO A 169 -1.19 -13.07 -25.15
N LEU A 170 -1.92 -14.14 -25.49
CA LEU A 170 -2.59 -14.98 -24.50
C LEU A 170 -1.55 -15.58 -23.53
N ASN A 171 -1.86 -15.59 -22.25
CA ASN A 171 -0.92 -15.89 -21.18
C ASN A 171 -1.27 -17.18 -20.43
N ARG A 172 -2.40 -17.20 -19.69
CA ARG A 172 -2.87 -18.35 -18.89
C ARG A 172 -4.38 -18.47 -18.90
N ALA A 173 -4.87 -19.70 -18.90
CA ALA A 173 -6.25 -20.02 -18.62
C ALA A 173 -6.54 -19.91 -17.11
N VAL A 174 -7.74 -19.45 -16.79
CA VAL A 174 -8.35 -19.55 -15.48
C VAL A 174 -9.45 -20.60 -15.54
N TYR A 175 -9.49 -21.43 -14.50
CA TYR A 175 -10.44 -22.52 -14.36
C TYR A 175 -11.26 -22.35 -13.08
N ASP A 176 -12.54 -22.72 -13.17
CA ASP A 176 -13.44 -22.83 -12.02
C ASP A 176 -13.19 -24.11 -11.21
N PHE A 177 -14.04 -24.36 -10.20
CA PHE A 177 -13.97 -25.53 -9.34
C PHE A 177 -14.33 -26.86 -10.04
N GLU A 178 -15.01 -26.82 -11.19
CA GLU A 178 -15.33 -28.00 -12.02
C GLU A 178 -14.27 -28.24 -13.10
N HIS A 179 -13.15 -27.50 -13.04
CA HIS A 179 -12.09 -27.50 -14.05
C HIS A 179 -12.55 -27.11 -15.46
N GLN A 180 -13.61 -26.31 -15.57
CA GLN A 180 -13.99 -25.68 -16.84
C GLN A 180 -13.16 -24.40 -17.02
N MET A 181 -12.66 -24.19 -18.25
CA MET A 181 -11.96 -22.95 -18.60
C MET A 181 -13.00 -21.83 -18.67
N ILE A 182 -12.86 -20.85 -17.78
CA ILE A 182 -13.77 -19.70 -17.71
C ILE A 182 -13.17 -18.44 -18.31
N GLU A 183 -11.84 -18.36 -18.37
CA GLU A 183 -11.14 -17.19 -18.88
C GLU A 183 -9.76 -17.56 -19.44
N ILE A 184 -9.25 -16.77 -20.39
CA ILE A 184 -7.87 -16.75 -20.87
C ILE A 184 -7.33 -15.33 -20.70
N MET A 185 -6.38 -15.17 -19.80
CA MET A 185 -5.69 -13.89 -19.57
C MET A 185 -4.83 -13.51 -20.79
N ALA A 186 -4.74 -12.22 -21.11
CA ALA A 186 -3.92 -11.68 -22.18
C ALA A 186 -2.95 -10.63 -21.65
N GLY A 187 -1.70 -10.64 -22.13
CA GLY A 187 -0.64 -9.77 -21.64
C GLY A 187 -0.07 -10.20 -20.29
N ASP A 188 0.72 -9.33 -19.69
CA ASP A 188 1.21 -9.50 -18.34
C ASP A 188 0.07 -9.26 -17.35
N PHE A 189 0.03 -10.05 -16.29
CA PHE A 189 -0.88 -9.84 -15.17
C PHE A 189 -0.15 -10.21 -13.88
N PHE A 190 -0.63 -9.70 -12.75
CA PHE A 190 -0.10 -10.10 -11.46
C PHE A 190 -1.21 -10.54 -10.51
N ILE A 191 -0.81 -11.24 -9.45
CA ILE A 191 -1.70 -11.67 -8.38
C ILE A 191 -1.27 -10.99 -7.08
N CYS A 192 -2.23 -10.34 -6.43
CA CYS A 192 -2.07 -9.70 -5.13
C CYS A 192 -3.13 -10.21 -4.15
N HIS A 193 -2.98 -9.83 -2.88
CA HIS A 193 -4.00 -10.10 -1.87
C HIS A 193 -4.98 -8.93 -1.81
N ALA A 194 -6.27 -9.22 -1.98
CA ALA A 194 -7.35 -8.24 -1.98
C ALA A 194 -8.41 -8.67 -0.95
N PRO A 195 -8.19 -8.41 0.35
CA PRO A 195 -9.18 -8.73 1.37
C PRO A 195 -10.46 -7.93 1.16
N ILE A 196 -11.61 -8.55 1.37
CA ILE A 196 -12.91 -7.85 1.23
C ILE A 196 -13.03 -6.70 2.26
N SER A 197 -12.33 -6.82 3.39
CA SER A 197 -12.26 -5.78 4.41
C SER A 197 -11.29 -4.63 4.08
N SER A 198 -10.58 -4.68 2.96
CA SER A 198 -9.59 -3.69 2.55
C SER A 198 -9.98 -3.03 1.24
N GLU A 199 -9.81 -1.73 1.15
CA GLU A 199 -9.92 -0.98 -0.11
C GLU A 199 -8.58 -0.92 -0.87
N LYS A 200 -7.56 -1.65 -0.40
CA LYS A 200 -6.21 -1.66 -0.97
C LYS A 200 -5.78 -3.07 -1.36
N PHE A 201 -4.91 -3.14 -2.37
CA PHE A 201 -4.14 -4.34 -2.66
C PHE A 201 -3.00 -4.48 -1.66
N LEU A 202 -2.77 -5.71 -1.21
CA LEU A 202 -1.75 -6.05 -0.24
C LEU A 202 -0.75 -7.03 -0.85
N SER A 203 0.41 -7.12 -0.20
CA SER A 203 1.39 -8.17 -0.49
C SER A 203 0.75 -9.55 -0.35
N LEU A 204 1.05 -10.43 -1.30
CA LEU A 204 0.51 -11.78 -1.33
C LEU A 204 1.06 -12.59 -0.12
N PRO A 205 0.22 -13.13 0.77
CA PRO A 205 0.66 -13.99 1.86
C PRO A 205 1.40 -15.23 1.33
N PRO A 206 2.40 -15.77 2.06
CA PRO A 206 3.22 -16.88 1.59
C PRO A 206 2.42 -18.12 1.13
N ASP A 207 1.32 -18.43 1.81
CA ASP A 207 0.47 -19.58 1.47
C ASP A 207 -0.28 -19.35 0.14
N LEU A 208 -0.77 -18.13 -0.09
CA LEU A 208 -1.43 -17.76 -1.36
C LEU A 208 -0.41 -17.67 -2.50
N GLU A 209 0.77 -17.11 -2.24
CA GLU A 209 1.87 -17.05 -3.20
C GLU A 209 2.26 -18.45 -3.69
N LYS A 210 2.43 -19.40 -2.76
CA LYS A 210 2.73 -20.78 -3.11
C LYS A 210 1.62 -21.41 -3.94
N LYS A 211 0.36 -21.29 -3.51
CA LYS A 211 -0.82 -21.82 -4.23
C LYS A 211 -0.88 -21.27 -5.66
N CYS A 212 -0.77 -19.96 -5.82
CA CYS A 212 -0.84 -19.31 -7.14
C CYS A 212 0.36 -19.63 -8.01
N SER A 213 1.57 -19.71 -7.44
CA SER A 213 2.78 -20.11 -8.15
C SER A 213 2.69 -21.54 -8.69
N GLU A 214 2.10 -22.46 -7.93
CA GLU A 214 1.84 -23.83 -8.39
C GLU A 214 0.76 -23.86 -9.48
N LYS A 215 -0.33 -23.11 -9.30
CA LYS A 215 -1.44 -23.01 -10.27
C LYS A 215 -0.99 -22.47 -11.63
N PHE A 216 -0.19 -21.40 -11.66
CA PHE A 216 0.23 -20.72 -12.89
C PHE A 216 1.65 -21.10 -13.35
N ARG A 217 2.21 -22.17 -12.78
CA ARG A 217 3.60 -22.58 -12.96
C ARG A 217 4.04 -22.62 -14.42
N TYR A 218 3.28 -23.29 -15.28
CA TYR A 218 3.72 -23.52 -16.66
C TYR A 218 3.03 -22.59 -17.65
N PRO A 219 3.79 -21.96 -18.56
CA PRO A 219 3.27 -21.38 -19.78
C PRO A 219 2.34 -22.26 -20.57
N GLU A 220 1.36 -21.65 -21.21
CA GLU A 220 0.32 -22.35 -21.95
C GLU A 220 0.28 -21.89 -23.40
N LYS A 221 -0.04 -22.82 -24.30
CA LYS A 221 -0.43 -22.54 -25.69
C LYS A 221 -1.90 -22.80 -25.87
N PHE A 222 -2.58 -21.91 -26.57
CA PHE A 222 -4.01 -22.03 -26.84
C PHE A 222 -4.23 -22.52 -28.26
N VAL A 223 -5.02 -23.58 -28.43
CA VAL A 223 -5.36 -24.14 -29.73
C VAL A 223 -6.88 -24.29 -29.87
N GLN A 224 -7.42 -23.89 -31.01
CA GLN A 224 -8.81 -24.16 -31.35
C GLN A 224 -8.97 -25.63 -31.76
N THR A 225 -9.98 -26.29 -31.21
CA THR A 225 -10.34 -27.68 -31.55
C THR A 225 -11.85 -27.77 -31.84
N ASP A 226 -12.31 -28.92 -32.35
CA ASP A 226 -13.74 -29.20 -32.56
C ASP A 226 -14.56 -29.15 -31.25
N LYS A 227 -13.90 -29.24 -30.09
CA LYS A 227 -14.52 -29.19 -28.76
C LYS A 227 -14.32 -27.84 -28.05
N GLY A 228 -13.84 -26.82 -28.76
CA GLY A 228 -13.51 -25.51 -28.20
C GLY A 228 -12.00 -25.29 -28.04
N ILE A 229 -11.64 -24.25 -27.28
CA ILE A 229 -10.25 -23.87 -27.04
C ILE A 229 -9.63 -24.80 -26.00
N LYS A 230 -8.39 -25.23 -26.25
CA LYS A 230 -7.60 -26.01 -25.29
C LYS A 230 -6.32 -25.27 -24.94
N ALA A 231 -6.04 -25.17 -23.65
CA ALA A 231 -4.74 -24.73 -23.13
C ALA A 231 -3.81 -25.94 -22.97
N ILE A 232 -2.58 -25.82 -23.45
CA ILE A 232 -1.57 -26.89 -23.40
C ILE A 232 -0.34 -26.33 -22.66
N PRO A 233 -0.09 -26.77 -21.41
CA PRO A 233 1.08 -26.31 -20.67
C PRO A 233 2.37 -26.84 -21.29
N TYR A 234 3.44 -26.05 -21.22
CA TYR A 234 4.76 -26.43 -21.71
C TYR A 234 5.88 -25.94 -20.79
N LYS A 235 7.03 -26.61 -20.88
CA LYS A 235 8.26 -26.17 -20.22
C LYS A 235 9.01 -25.20 -21.15
N PRO A 236 9.29 -23.96 -20.73
CA PRO A 236 10.13 -23.03 -21.49
C PRO A 236 11.51 -23.63 -21.81
N ALA A 237 12.04 -23.33 -22.99
CA ALA A 237 13.20 -24.02 -23.56
C ALA A 237 14.59 -23.46 -23.14
N ALA A 238 14.67 -22.36 -22.37
CA ALA A 238 15.94 -21.70 -22.03
C ALA A 238 15.98 -21.12 -20.59
N ARG A 239 17.18 -21.13 -19.99
CA ARG A 239 17.52 -20.57 -18.66
C ARG A 239 17.28 -19.05 -18.54
N ASP A 240 17.23 -18.33 -19.66
CA ASP A 240 17.06 -16.88 -19.68
C ASP A 240 15.61 -16.43 -19.41
N MET A 241 14.68 -17.39 -19.33
CA MET A 241 13.26 -17.17 -18.95
C MET A 241 13.00 -17.47 -17.46
N GLU A 242 14.08 -17.70 -16.68
CA GLU A 242 14.10 -17.79 -15.21
C GLU A 242 14.55 -16.47 -14.53
N ARG A 243 15.02 -15.46 -15.30
CA ARG A 243 15.56 -14.19 -14.79
C ARG A 243 14.54 -13.05 -14.84
#